data_AF-A0A7V9S784-F1
#
_entry.id   AF-A0A7V9S784-F1
#
_cell.length_a   1.000
_cell.length_b   1.000
_cell.length_c   1.000
_cell.angle_alpha   90.00
_cell.angle_beta   90.00
_cell.angle_gamma   90.00
#
_symmetry.space_group_name_H-M   'P 1'
#
loop_
_entity.id
_entity.type
_entity.pdbx_description
1 polymer ?
#
loop_
_entity_poly.entity_id
_entity_poly.type
_entity_poly.pdbx_seq_one_letter_code
_entity_poly.pdbx_strand_id
1 'polypeptide(L)'
;MLRLIDATDVQPSAYDEESTMSAKQLLNRWDATITEASQRFHVPKAWIRAVMAHESGGRTMLGQDKPIVSRAGAVGLMQVLPATYDEMAEQHKLGANPFDARDNIMAGTAYLRWLHQRYGFPKMFAAYNAGPGRVEQGGKLPAETRAYVGGITRSLKVAGTADVVKLTRPDGAAVKIDVAKVTAVRPAQPGEYALGVKTVVILGKHKRQGIQEDVHVATAAIRSVGGLI
;
A
#
# COMPACT_ATOMS: atom_id res chain seq x y z
N MET A 1 37.84 -17.66 -44.08
CA MET A 1 37.60 -18.29 -42.76
C MET A 1 36.28 -17.73 -42.23
N LEU A 2 35.18 -18.46 -42.44
CA LEU A 2 33.83 -18.06 -42.05
C LEU A 2 33.72 -18.27 -40.52
N ARG A 3 33.53 -17.21 -39.73
CA ARG A 3 33.27 -17.35 -38.29
C ARG A 3 31.85 -17.89 -38.11
N LEU A 4 31.74 -19.07 -37.53
CA LEU A 4 30.49 -19.57 -36.95
C LEU A 4 29.99 -18.56 -35.92
N ILE A 5 28.76 -18.10 -36.08
CA ILE A 5 28.03 -17.37 -35.06
C ILE A 5 27.63 -18.43 -34.03
N ASP A 6 28.25 -18.39 -32.86
CA ASP A 6 27.91 -19.26 -31.73
C ASP A 6 26.49 -18.91 -31.25
N ALA A 7 25.60 -19.89 -31.19
CA ALA A 7 24.16 -19.71 -30.98
C ALA A 7 23.77 -19.56 -29.49
N THR A 8 24.64 -18.96 -28.65
CA THR A 8 24.53 -19.10 -27.19
C THR A 8 24.56 -17.80 -26.38
N ASP A 9 24.35 -16.63 -26.99
CA ASP A 9 24.37 -15.35 -26.24
C ASP A 9 23.06 -14.56 -26.31
N VAL A 10 21.92 -15.26 -26.35
CA VAL A 10 20.60 -14.61 -26.19
C VAL A 10 20.39 -14.36 -24.70
N GLN A 11 20.47 -13.09 -24.28
CA GLN A 11 20.10 -12.69 -22.92
C GLN A 11 18.64 -13.06 -22.65
N PRO A 12 18.31 -13.67 -21.49
CA PRO A 12 16.94 -14.02 -21.15
C PRO A 12 16.03 -12.78 -21.21
N SER A 13 14.82 -12.94 -21.75
CA SER A 13 13.83 -11.85 -21.69
C SER A 13 13.34 -11.65 -20.27
N ALA A 14 12.76 -10.47 -19.97
CA ALA A 14 12.13 -10.23 -18.66
C ALA A 14 11.04 -11.27 -18.33
N TYR A 15 10.34 -11.79 -19.33
CA TYR A 15 9.36 -12.86 -19.14
C TYR A 15 10.04 -14.18 -18.74
N ASP A 16 11.16 -14.54 -19.39
CA ASP A 16 11.89 -15.76 -19.07
C ASP A 16 12.45 -15.69 -17.64
N GLU A 17 13.05 -14.57 -17.27
CA GLU A 17 13.51 -14.32 -15.90
C GLU A 17 12.36 -14.47 -14.89
N GLU A 18 11.24 -13.77 -15.12
CA GLU A 18 10.07 -13.80 -14.23
C GLU A 18 9.44 -15.19 -14.12
N SER A 19 9.51 -16.01 -15.18
CA SER A 19 8.96 -17.37 -15.20
C SER A 19 9.72 -18.34 -14.28
N THR A 20 11.01 -18.07 -14.04
CA THR A 20 11.84 -18.87 -13.13
C THR A 20 11.71 -18.46 -11.67
N MET A 21 11.11 -17.29 -11.40
CA MET A 21 10.99 -16.76 -10.05
C MET A 21 9.77 -17.34 -9.31
N SER A 22 9.97 -17.70 -8.04
CA SER A 22 8.85 -17.91 -7.12
C SER A 22 8.05 -16.62 -6.94
N ALA A 23 6.78 -16.74 -6.54
CA ALA A 23 5.94 -15.57 -6.21
C ALA A 23 6.59 -14.65 -5.16
N LYS A 24 7.34 -15.22 -4.21
CA LYS A 24 8.08 -14.43 -3.21
C LYS A 24 9.22 -13.64 -3.84
N GLN A 25 9.98 -14.21 -4.76
CA GLN A 25 11.06 -13.52 -5.47
C GLN A 25 10.51 -12.38 -6.34
N LEU A 26 9.42 -12.64 -7.08
CA LEU A 26 8.75 -11.62 -7.91
C LEU A 26 8.32 -10.39 -7.12
N LEU A 27 7.84 -10.56 -5.89
CA LEU A 27 7.48 -9.44 -5.01
C LEU A 27 8.68 -8.83 -4.30
N ASN A 28 9.68 -9.63 -3.90
CA ASN A 28 10.82 -9.16 -3.13
C ASN A 28 11.75 -8.23 -3.92
N ARG A 29 11.90 -8.44 -5.23
CA ARG A 29 12.75 -7.57 -6.06
C ARG A 29 12.29 -6.11 -6.07
N TRP A 30 11.03 -5.84 -5.74
CA TRP A 30 10.46 -4.49 -5.68
C TRP A 30 10.57 -3.82 -4.30
N ASP A 31 11.19 -4.44 -3.28
CA ASP A 31 11.12 -3.93 -1.90
C ASP A 31 11.75 -2.54 -1.73
N ALA A 32 12.82 -2.24 -2.47
CA ALA A 32 13.45 -0.92 -2.45
C ALA A 32 12.48 0.15 -2.98
N THR A 33 11.88 -0.07 -4.15
CA THR A 33 10.90 0.81 -4.76
C THR A 33 9.63 0.96 -3.92
N ILE A 34 9.15 -0.14 -3.34
CA ILE A 34 8.00 -0.12 -2.41
C ILE A 34 8.34 0.69 -1.16
N THR A 35 9.56 0.57 -0.64
CA THR A 35 10.02 1.35 0.50
C THR A 35 10.06 2.84 0.16
N GLU A 36 10.60 3.18 -1.01
CA GLU A 36 10.61 4.55 -1.52
C GLU A 36 9.20 5.14 -1.64
N ALA A 37 8.28 4.42 -2.31
CA ALA A 37 6.89 4.85 -2.48
C ALA A 37 6.15 4.96 -1.14
N SER A 38 6.39 4.02 -0.22
CA SER A 38 5.82 4.03 1.12
C SER A 38 6.22 5.28 1.90
N GLN A 39 7.50 5.62 1.88
CA GLN A 39 8.03 6.82 2.54
C GLN A 39 7.47 8.09 1.90
N ARG A 40 7.43 8.14 0.56
CA ARG A 40 6.98 9.31 -0.20
C ARG A 40 5.49 9.63 0.00
N PHE A 41 4.64 8.61 0.02
CA PHE A 41 3.18 8.79 0.03
C PHE A 41 2.52 8.44 1.37
N HIS A 42 3.31 8.04 2.37
CA HIS A 42 2.83 7.62 3.69
C HIS A 42 1.77 6.52 3.61
N VAL A 43 2.08 5.49 2.81
CA VAL A 43 1.26 4.28 2.65
C VAL A 43 2.07 3.09 3.18
N PRO A 44 1.51 2.23 4.05
CA PRO A 44 2.25 1.07 4.57
C PRO A 44 2.76 0.15 3.45
N LYS A 45 4.03 -0.28 3.54
CA LYS A 45 4.65 -1.22 2.57
C LYS A 45 3.80 -2.48 2.35
N ALA A 46 3.18 -2.98 3.41
CA ALA A 46 2.33 -4.16 3.35
C ALA A 46 1.09 -3.95 2.46
N TRP A 47 0.50 -2.75 2.44
CA TRP A 47 -0.63 -2.44 1.57
C TRP A 47 -0.20 -2.43 0.10
N ILE A 48 0.92 -1.76 -0.21
CA ILE A 48 1.48 -1.71 -1.56
C ILE A 48 1.81 -3.13 -2.05
N ARG A 49 2.47 -3.94 -1.21
CA ARG A 49 2.78 -5.34 -1.52
C ARG A 49 1.53 -6.19 -1.73
N ALA A 50 0.50 -6.02 -0.89
CA ALA A 50 -0.73 -6.79 -0.99
C ALA A 50 -1.48 -6.45 -2.30
N VAL A 51 -1.57 -5.16 -2.66
CA VAL A 51 -2.15 -4.72 -3.93
C VAL A 51 -1.36 -5.28 -5.10
N MET A 52 -0.04 -5.05 -5.17
CA MET A 52 0.81 -5.58 -6.25
C MET A 52 0.69 -7.11 -6.40
N ALA A 53 0.64 -7.85 -5.29
CA ALA A 53 0.46 -9.29 -5.32
C ALA A 53 -0.88 -9.72 -5.94
N HIS A 54 -1.95 -8.98 -5.70
CA HIS A 54 -3.27 -9.24 -6.28
C HIS A 54 -3.40 -8.76 -7.73
N GLU A 55 -2.74 -7.66 -8.09
CA GLU A 55 -2.85 -7.05 -9.41
C GLU A 55 -2.00 -7.76 -10.47
N SER A 56 -0.71 -7.96 -10.20
CA SER A 56 0.25 -8.53 -11.16
C SER A 56 1.00 -9.75 -10.63
N GLY A 57 0.95 -10.00 -9.32
CA GLY A 57 1.83 -10.97 -8.67
C GLY A 57 3.30 -10.56 -8.72
N GLY A 58 3.60 -9.28 -8.96
CA GLY A 58 4.96 -8.75 -9.11
C GLY A 58 5.56 -8.95 -10.51
N ARG A 59 4.76 -9.36 -11.50
CA ARG A 59 5.19 -9.54 -12.90
C ARG A 59 5.01 -8.26 -13.71
N THR A 60 5.93 -8.03 -14.64
CA THR A 60 5.81 -6.96 -15.63
C THR A 60 5.32 -7.49 -16.98
N MET A 61 5.47 -8.79 -17.22
CA MET A 61 5.16 -9.43 -18.50
C MET A 61 4.12 -10.55 -18.36
N LEU A 62 3.23 -10.67 -19.35
CA LEU A 62 2.32 -11.81 -19.53
C LEU A 62 2.88 -12.87 -20.50
N GLY A 63 3.86 -12.49 -21.31
CA GLY A 63 4.52 -13.31 -22.31
C GLY A 63 5.72 -12.57 -22.89
N GLN A 64 6.44 -13.23 -23.80
CA GLN A 64 7.51 -12.58 -24.58
C GLN A 64 6.96 -11.32 -25.28
N ASP A 65 7.63 -10.19 -25.05
CA ASP A 65 7.28 -8.86 -25.56
C ASP A 65 5.83 -8.40 -25.29
N LYS A 66 5.17 -9.01 -24.29
CA LYS A 66 3.79 -8.71 -23.93
C LYS A 66 3.71 -8.20 -22.49
N PRO A 67 3.73 -6.88 -22.26
CA PRO A 67 3.60 -6.32 -20.92
C PRO A 67 2.23 -6.62 -20.31
N ILE A 68 2.14 -6.60 -18.98
CA ILE A 68 0.90 -6.87 -18.27
C ILE A 68 -0.12 -5.75 -18.43
N VAL A 69 -1.22 -6.08 -19.09
CA VAL A 69 -2.37 -5.19 -19.31
C VAL A 69 -3.65 -5.97 -19.06
N SER A 70 -4.54 -5.45 -18.21
CA SER A 70 -5.85 -6.07 -17.98
C SER A 70 -6.81 -5.85 -19.16
N ARG A 71 -7.92 -6.59 -19.16
CA ARG A 71 -9.04 -6.38 -20.09
C ARG A 71 -9.60 -4.95 -20.08
N ALA A 72 -9.48 -4.24 -18.96
CA ALA A 72 -9.95 -2.87 -18.79
C ALA A 72 -8.90 -1.83 -19.20
N GLY A 73 -7.72 -2.26 -19.65
CA GLY A 73 -6.62 -1.38 -20.04
C GLY A 73 -5.71 -0.96 -18.89
N ALA A 74 -5.90 -1.48 -17.68
CA ALA A 74 -5.01 -1.18 -16.55
C ALA A 74 -3.62 -1.80 -16.78
N VAL A 75 -2.55 -1.08 -16.43
CA VAL A 75 -1.18 -1.43 -16.84
C VAL A 75 -0.21 -1.61 -15.67
N GLY A 76 0.79 -2.47 -15.89
CA GLY A 76 1.97 -2.59 -15.02
C GLY A 76 1.71 -3.28 -13.68
N LEU A 77 2.68 -3.15 -12.77
CA LEU A 77 2.75 -3.88 -11.50
C LEU A 77 1.57 -3.66 -10.56
N MET A 78 1.03 -2.44 -10.53
CA MET A 78 -0.10 -2.05 -9.68
C MET A 78 -1.41 -1.90 -10.46
N GLN A 79 -1.43 -2.31 -11.74
CA GLN A 79 -2.60 -2.25 -12.63
C GLN A 79 -3.33 -0.91 -12.54
N VAL A 80 -2.61 0.17 -12.83
CA VAL A 80 -3.16 1.53 -12.83
C VAL A 80 -3.83 1.79 -14.19
N LEU A 81 -5.03 2.36 -14.21
CA LEU A 81 -5.67 2.78 -15.47
C LEU A 81 -4.90 3.96 -16.08
N PRO A 82 -4.77 4.05 -17.42
CA PRO A 82 -3.98 5.09 -18.07
C PRO A 82 -4.35 6.52 -17.63
N ALA A 83 -5.64 6.86 -17.61
CA ALA A 83 -6.10 8.17 -17.14
C ALA A 83 -5.69 8.46 -15.69
N THR A 84 -5.76 7.45 -14.81
CA THR A 84 -5.31 7.57 -13.42
C THR A 84 -3.78 7.72 -13.34
N TYR A 85 -3.04 7.00 -14.19
CA TYR A 85 -1.58 7.14 -14.24
C TYR A 85 -1.20 8.56 -14.66
N ASP A 86 -1.82 9.11 -15.70
CA ASP A 86 -1.55 10.45 -16.21
C ASP A 86 -1.77 11.51 -15.12
N GLU A 87 -2.90 11.44 -14.40
CA GLU A 87 -3.18 12.31 -13.26
C GLU A 87 -2.10 12.23 -12.17
N MET A 88 -1.70 11.01 -11.79
CA MET A 88 -0.70 10.81 -10.75
C MET A 88 0.70 11.21 -11.23
N ALA A 89 1.02 10.98 -12.50
CA ALA A 89 2.30 11.32 -13.10
C ALA A 89 2.49 12.83 -13.17
N GLU A 90 1.46 13.58 -13.57
CA GLU A 90 1.48 15.04 -13.54
C GLU A 90 1.64 15.58 -12.11
N GLN A 91 0.80 15.12 -11.17
CA GLN A 91 0.81 15.60 -9.78
C GLN A 91 2.12 15.30 -9.05
N HIS A 92 2.77 14.17 -9.38
CA HIS A 92 3.94 13.67 -8.67
C HIS A 92 5.21 13.66 -9.51
N LYS A 93 5.22 14.32 -10.68
CA LYS A 93 6.41 14.46 -11.54
C LYS A 93 7.04 13.10 -11.87
N LEU A 94 6.21 12.14 -12.29
CA LEU A 94 6.65 10.83 -12.76
C LEU A 94 6.93 10.86 -14.26
N GLY A 95 7.59 9.83 -14.80
CA GLY A 95 7.82 9.68 -16.22
C GLY A 95 6.51 9.45 -17.00
N ALA A 96 6.61 9.56 -18.33
CA ALA A 96 5.46 9.39 -19.22
C ALA A 96 5.13 7.92 -19.54
N ASN A 97 6.01 6.97 -19.18
CA ASN A 97 5.82 5.56 -19.50
C ASN A 97 5.16 4.81 -18.33
N PRO A 98 3.88 4.41 -18.43
CA PRO A 98 3.20 3.73 -17.34
C PRO A 98 3.62 2.26 -17.14
N PHE A 99 4.44 1.73 -18.05
CA PHE A 99 5.09 0.42 -17.90
C PHE A 99 6.44 0.49 -17.19
N ASP A 100 6.99 1.68 -16.94
CA ASP A 100 8.15 1.81 -16.06
C ASP A 100 7.78 1.29 -14.67
N ALA A 101 8.52 0.30 -14.19
CA ALA A 101 8.18 -0.41 -12.96
C ALA A 101 8.18 0.51 -11.75
N ARG A 102 9.15 1.44 -11.67
CA ARG A 102 9.24 2.38 -10.55
C ARG A 102 8.09 3.36 -10.58
N ASP A 103 7.83 3.98 -11.72
CA ASP A 103 6.79 4.99 -11.82
C ASP A 103 5.39 4.38 -11.71
N ASN A 104 5.17 3.15 -12.16
CA ASN A 104 3.91 2.43 -11.94
C ASN A 104 3.65 2.15 -10.45
N ILE A 105 4.69 1.74 -9.70
CA ILE A 105 4.58 1.58 -8.23
C ILE A 105 4.30 2.93 -7.55
N MET A 106 4.96 4.00 -8.00
CA MET A 106 4.76 5.34 -7.45
C MET A 106 3.32 5.83 -7.71
N ALA A 107 2.84 5.74 -8.95
CA ALA A 107 1.50 6.15 -9.33
C ALA A 107 0.42 5.32 -8.61
N GLY A 108 0.56 3.99 -8.57
CA GLY A 108 -0.38 3.12 -7.87
C GLY A 108 -0.41 3.39 -6.35
N THR A 109 0.74 3.69 -5.75
CA THR A 109 0.82 4.05 -4.32
C THR A 109 0.20 5.42 -4.03
N ALA A 110 0.46 6.42 -4.89
CA ALA A 110 -0.15 7.74 -4.80
C ALA A 110 -1.68 7.66 -4.92
N TYR A 111 -2.17 6.90 -5.89
CA TYR A 111 -3.60 6.68 -6.06
C TYR A 111 -4.22 5.95 -4.87
N LEU A 112 -3.54 4.93 -4.33
CA LEU A 112 -3.98 4.24 -3.11
C LEU A 112 -4.05 5.20 -1.91
N ARG A 113 -3.10 6.15 -1.78
CA ARG A 113 -3.15 7.20 -0.76
C ARG A 113 -4.36 8.11 -0.93
N TRP A 114 -4.63 8.56 -2.15
CA TRP A 114 -5.80 9.40 -2.45
C TRP A 114 -7.11 8.67 -2.11
N LEU A 115 -7.25 7.41 -2.53
CA LEU A 115 -8.41 6.57 -2.20
C LEU A 115 -8.55 6.35 -0.70
N HIS A 116 -7.44 6.17 0.02
CA HIS A 116 -7.46 6.02 1.46
C HIS A 116 -7.97 7.28 2.16
N GLN A 117 -7.55 8.46 1.72
CA GLN A 117 -8.07 9.73 2.25
C GLN A 117 -9.57 9.89 1.99
N ARG A 118 -10.06 9.43 0.83
CA ARG A 118 -11.47 9.56 0.45
C ARG A 118 -12.39 8.53 1.12
N TYR A 119 -11.94 7.28 1.26
CA TYR A 119 -12.80 6.16 1.66
C TYR A 119 -12.41 5.45 2.95
N GLY A 120 -11.16 5.62 3.42
CA GLY A 120 -10.62 4.90 4.57
C GLY A 120 -10.47 3.39 4.37
N PHE A 121 -9.91 2.71 5.37
CA PHE A 121 -9.80 1.26 5.41
C PHE A 121 -11.13 0.58 5.79
N PRO A 122 -11.48 -0.58 5.20
CA PRO A 122 -10.86 -1.23 4.03
C PRO A 122 -11.49 -0.77 2.70
N LYS A 123 -12.40 0.21 2.73
CA LYS A 123 -13.21 0.61 1.56
C LYS A 123 -12.35 1.16 0.41
N MET A 124 -11.19 1.73 0.69
CA MET A 124 -10.27 2.17 -0.37
C MET A 124 -9.86 1.04 -1.32
N PHE A 125 -9.70 -0.20 -0.85
CA PHE A 125 -9.37 -1.34 -1.71
C PHE A 125 -10.53 -1.72 -2.63
N ALA A 126 -11.78 -1.53 -2.20
CA ALA A 126 -12.93 -1.70 -3.08
C ALA A 126 -12.93 -0.64 -4.18
N ALA A 127 -12.60 0.61 -3.83
CA ALA A 127 -12.52 1.71 -4.79
C ALA A 127 -11.32 1.57 -5.75
N TYR A 128 -10.21 0.99 -5.30
CA TYR A 128 -9.06 0.67 -6.14
C TYR A 128 -9.45 -0.32 -7.24
N ASN A 129 -10.13 -1.42 -6.87
CA ASN A 129 -10.50 -2.48 -7.79
C ASN A 129 -11.71 -2.14 -8.68
N ALA A 130 -12.75 -1.52 -8.11
CA ALA A 130 -14.02 -1.28 -8.82
C ALA A 130 -14.21 0.14 -9.33
N GLY A 131 -13.31 1.05 -8.96
CA GLY A 131 -13.41 2.48 -9.23
C GLY A 131 -14.19 3.26 -8.15
N PRO A 132 -13.78 4.52 -7.86
CA PRO A 132 -14.48 5.48 -6.99
C PRO A 132 -15.99 5.57 -7.23
N GLY A 133 -16.40 5.79 -8.49
CA GLY A 133 -17.80 6.00 -8.84
C GLY A 133 -18.69 4.80 -8.52
N ARG A 134 -18.18 3.57 -8.66
CA ARG A 134 -18.92 2.34 -8.30
C ARG A 134 -19.18 2.28 -6.80
N VAL A 135 -18.20 2.67 -5.98
CA VAL A 135 -18.32 2.71 -4.52
C VAL A 135 -19.30 3.81 -4.08
N GLU A 136 -19.31 4.94 -4.78
CA GLU A 136 -20.17 6.09 -4.49
C GLU A 136 -21.63 5.90 -4.87
N GLN A 137 -21.90 5.22 -5.99
CA GLN A 137 -23.26 4.81 -6.38
C GLN A 137 -23.96 3.97 -5.29
N GLY A 138 -23.18 3.34 -4.41
CA GLY A 138 -23.68 2.50 -3.34
C GLY A 138 -24.26 1.17 -3.83
N GLY A 139 -24.93 0.47 -2.93
CA GLY A 139 -25.45 -0.87 -3.20
C GLY A 139 -24.41 -1.98 -3.06
N LYS A 140 -24.76 -3.18 -3.54
CA LYS A 140 -23.92 -4.37 -3.39
C LYS A 140 -22.77 -4.35 -4.40
N LEU A 141 -21.54 -4.24 -3.90
CA LEU A 141 -20.32 -4.36 -4.72
C LEU A 141 -20.29 -5.72 -5.44
N PRO A 142 -19.68 -5.84 -6.64
CA PRO A 142 -19.50 -7.10 -7.34
C PRO A 142 -18.84 -8.19 -6.48
N ALA A 143 -19.13 -9.46 -6.76
CA ALA A 143 -18.53 -10.57 -6.02
C ALA A 143 -17.00 -10.57 -6.10
N GLU A 144 -16.46 -10.26 -7.28
CA GLU A 144 -15.03 -10.09 -7.54
C GLU A 144 -14.40 -9.04 -6.61
N THR A 145 -14.98 -7.84 -6.52
CA THR A 145 -14.49 -6.77 -5.64
C THR A 145 -14.54 -7.15 -4.16
N ARG A 146 -15.61 -7.83 -3.71
CA ARG A 146 -15.67 -8.32 -2.32
C ARG A 146 -14.59 -9.37 -2.05
N ALA A 147 -14.33 -10.27 -3.00
CA ALA A 147 -13.28 -11.27 -2.90
C ALA A 147 -11.89 -10.61 -2.88
N TYR A 148 -11.66 -9.58 -3.69
CA TYR A 148 -10.44 -8.77 -3.71
C TYR A 148 -10.16 -8.14 -2.35
N VAL A 149 -11.11 -7.40 -1.78
CA VAL A 149 -10.96 -6.77 -0.45
C VAL A 149 -10.71 -7.81 0.63
N GLY A 150 -11.42 -8.94 0.58
CA GLY A 150 -11.21 -10.06 1.50
C GLY A 150 -9.82 -10.68 1.38
N GLY A 151 -9.30 -10.80 0.16
CA GLY A 151 -7.93 -11.26 -0.14
C GLY A 151 -6.88 -10.35 0.47
N ILE A 152 -6.93 -9.05 0.15
CA ILE A 152 -6.03 -8.03 0.70
C ILE A 152 -6.06 -8.06 2.23
N THR A 153 -7.26 -8.02 2.84
CA THR A 153 -7.40 -8.00 4.30
C THR A 153 -6.80 -9.25 4.96
N ARG A 154 -6.93 -10.43 4.34
CA ARG A 154 -6.29 -11.65 4.84
C ARG A 154 -4.77 -11.57 4.75
N SER A 155 -4.23 -11.12 3.61
CA SER A 155 -2.79 -10.95 3.41
C SER A 155 -2.18 -10.00 4.45
N LEU A 156 -2.86 -8.90 4.77
CA LEU A 156 -2.43 -7.95 5.79
C LEU A 156 -2.46 -8.52 7.22
N LYS A 157 -3.45 -9.36 7.54
CA LYS A 157 -3.50 -10.07 8.83
C LYS A 157 -2.33 -11.05 8.98
N VAL A 158 -2.04 -11.83 7.95
CA VAL A 158 -0.93 -12.81 7.95
C VAL A 158 0.43 -12.12 8.08
N ALA A 159 0.60 -10.95 7.46
CA ALA A 159 1.84 -10.18 7.55
C ALA A 159 2.10 -9.56 8.94
N GLY A 160 1.21 -9.76 9.92
CA GLY A 160 1.32 -9.12 11.24
C GLY A 160 1.11 -7.60 11.21
N THR A 161 0.81 -7.04 10.03
CA THR A 161 0.42 -5.65 9.80
C THR A 161 -1.09 -5.48 9.99
N ALA A 162 -1.66 -6.18 10.96
CA ALA A 162 -2.91 -5.73 11.55
C ALA A 162 -2.70 -4.28 11.95
N ASP A 163 -3.73 -3.45 11.80
CA ASP A 163 -3.79 -2.02 12.10
C ASP A 163 -3.36 -1.72 13.54
N VAL A 164 -2.14 -2.03 13.96
CA VAL A 164 -1.72 -2.08 15.35
C VAL A 164 -0.34 -1.47 15.46
N VAL A 165 -0.27 -0.29 16.09
CA VAL A 165 1.01 0.29 16.50
C VAL A 165 1.29 -0.07 17.96
N LYS A 166 2.55 -0.37 18.27
CA LYS A 166 3.01 -0.56 19.65
C LYS A 166 3.53 0.78 20.17
N LEU A 167 2.88 1.31 21.20
CA LEU A 167 3.30 2.50 21.96
C LEU A 167 3.54 2.10 23.42
N THR A 168 3.89 3.06 24.27
CA THR A 168 4.30 2.78 25.64
C THR A 168 3.45 3.56 26.63
N ARG A 169 2.99 2.87 27.68
CA ARG A 169 2.31 3.49 28.82
C ARG A 169 3.32 4.21 29.72
N PRO A 170 2.88 5.12 30.59
CA PRO A 170 3.75 5.81 31.55
C PRO A 170 4.51 4.88 32.51
N ASP A 171 3.99 3.69 32.77
CA ASP A 171 4.61 2.65 33.60
C ASP A 171 5.66 1.82 32.84
N GLY A 172 5.95 2.18 31.58
CA GLY A 172 6.86 1.44 30.70
C GLY A 172 6.23 0.23 30.00
N ALA A 173 4.98 -0.13 30.31
CA ALA A 173 4.33 -1.27 29.68
C ALA A 173 3.92 -0.97 28.23
N ALA A 174 4.15 -1.93 27.33
CA ALA A 174 3.71 -1.80 25.95
C ALA A 174 2.17 -1.77 25.84
N VAL A 175 1.65 -0.90 24.97
CA VAL A 175 0.25 -0.87 24.56
C VAL A 175 0.14 -1.03 23.05
N LYS A 176 -0.76 -1.92 22.63
CA LYS A 176 -1.11 -2.14 21.23
C LYS A 176 -2.32 -1.27 20.91
N ILE A 177 -2.16 -0.34 19.98
CA ILE A 177 -3.21 0.58 19.53
C ILE A 177 -3.73 0.12 18.19
N ASP A 178 -4.99 -0.24 18.14
CA ASP A 178 -5.72 -0.49 16.89
C ASP A 178 -5.89 0.84 16.12
N VAL A 179 -5.04 1.11 15.13
CA VAL A 179 -5.02 2.37 14.36
C VAL A 179 -6.27 2.58 13.53
N ALA A 180 -6.98 1.51 13.15
CA ALA A 180 -8.27 1.64 12.48
C ALA A 180 -9.35 2.24 13.40
N LYS A 181 -9.13 2.22 14.72
CA LYS A 181 -10.01 2.85 15.72
C LYS A 181 -9.56 4.25 16.12
N VAL A 182 -8.37 4.70 15.72
CA VAL A 182 -7.87 6.02 16.10
C VAL A 182 -8.67 7.09 15.39
N THR A 183 -9.27 7.98 16.18
CA THR A 183 -10.08 9.11 15.67
C THR A 183 -9.39 10.46 15.86
N ALA A 184 -8.46 10.56 16.82
CA ALA A 184 -7.63 11.74 17.04
C ALA A 184 -6.41 11.40 17.91
N VAL A 185 -5.36 12.20 17.80
CA VAL A 185 -4.19 12.18 18.68
C VAL A 185 -3.89 13.61 19.09
N ARG A 186 -3.69 13.83 20.39
CA ARG A 186 -3.40 15.18 20.93
C ARG A 186 -2.49 15.12 22.15
N PRO A 187 -1.84 16.23 22.52
CA PRO A 187 -1.16 16.32 23.81
C PRO A 187 -2.12 16.08 24.98
N ALA A 188 -1.60 15.53 26.06
CA ALA A 188 -2.32 15.43 27.33
C ALA A 188 -2.42 16.83 27.98
N GLN A 189 -3.59 17.15 28.52
CA GLN A 189 -3.77 18.40 29.26
C GLN A 189 -3.22 18.26 30.70
N PRO A 190 -2.74 19.35 31.32
CA PRO A 190 -2.30 19.32 32.71
C PRO A 190 -3.39 18.77 33.64
N GLY A 191 -3.04 17.77 34.47
CA GLY A 191 -3.97 17.14 35.41
C GLY A 191 -5.00 16.18 34.81
N GLU A 192 -5.02 15.98 33.49
CA GLU A 192 -5.97 15.06 32.83
C GLU A 192 -5.65 13.58 33.11
N TYR A 193 -4.37 13.26 33.27
CA TYR A 193 -3.85 11.90 33.45
C TYR A 193 -2.74 11.86 34.52
N ALA A 194 -2.38 10.63 34.93
CA ALA A 194 -1.23 10.38 35.80
C ALA A 194 0.07 10.94 35.21
N LEU A 195 1.02 11.26 36.10
CA LEU A 195 2.35 11.73 35.73
C LEU A 195 3.00 10.78 34.71
N GLY A 196 3.62 11.37 33.68
CA GLY A 196 4.29 10.63 32.60
C GLY A 196 3.47 10.39 31.34
N VAL A 197 2.15 10.66 31.33
CA VAL A 197 1.38 10.73 30.07
C VAL A 197 1.70 12.03 29.35
N LYS A 198 2.18 11.94 28.09
CA LYS A 198 2.44 13.11 27.23
C LYS A 198 1.39 13.26 26.13
N THR A 199 0.86 12.14 25.63
CA THR A 199 -0.09 12.12 24.52
C THR A 199 -1.31 11.28 24.83
N VAL A 200 -2.47 11.70 24.33
CA VAL A 200 -3.74 10.98 24.41
C VAL A 200 -4.15 10.55 23.01
N VAL A 201 -4.26 9.24 22.82
CA VAL A 201 -4.82 8.62 21.60
C VAL A 201 -6.32 8.38 21.82
N ILE A 202 -7.16 8.98 20.99
CA ILE A 202 -8.61 8.82 21.05
C ILE A 202 -9.01 7.67 20.12
N LEU A 203 -9.74 6.70 20.67
CA LEU A 203 -10.18 5.48 20.01
C LEU A 203 -11.71 5.46 19.94
N GLY A 204 -12.29 5.84 18.80
CA GLY A 204 -13.74 6.00 18.66
C GLY A 204 -14.30 7.13 19.54
N LYS A 205 -15.55 6.97 20.04
CA LYS A 205 -16.26 8.03 20.78
C LYS A 205 -15.91 8.14 22.27
N HIS A 206 -15.55 7.03 22.91
CA HIS A 206 -15.50 6.96 24.38
C HIS A 206 -14.17 6.46 24.94
N LYS A 207 -13.31 5.87 24.11
CA LYS A 207 -12.06 5.29 24.58
C LYS A 207 -10.92 6.26 24.34
N ARG A 208 -10.10 6.47 25.38
CA ARG A 208 -8.89 7.29 25.34
C ARG A 208 -7.75 6.48 25.94
N GLN A 209 -6.57 6.58 25.36
CA GLN A 209 -5.36 5.90 25.83
C GLN A 209 -4.24 6.92 26.01
N GLY A 210 -3.83 7.12 27.27
CA GLY A 210 -2.63 7.89 27.59
C GLY A 210 -1.37 7.07 27.30
N ILE A 211 -0.38 7.71 26.69
CA ILE A 211 0.92 7.15 26.35
C ILE A 211 2.06 8.12 26.71
N GLN A 212 3.27 7.62 26.87
CA GLN A 212 4.44 8.42 27.26
C GLN A 212 5.13 9.13 26.09
N GLU A 213 4.91 8.67 24.85
CA GLU A 213 5.50 9.29 23.67
C GLU A 213 4.93 10.69 23.44
N ASP A 214 5.75 11.59 22.92
CA ASP A 214 5.31 12.90 22.45
C ASP A 214 4.33 12.79 21.28
N VAL A 215 3.48 13.82 21.10
CA VAL A 215 2.39 13.82 20.12
C VAL A 215 2.92 13.62 18.69
N HIS A 216 4.10 14.14 18.37
CA HIS A 216 4.71 13.97 17.05
C HIS A 216 5.18 12.53 16.83
N VAL A 217 5.79 11.92 17.85
CA VAL A 217 6.25 10.52 17.79
C VAL A 217 5.05 9.57 17.67
N ALA A 218 4.02 9.77 18.50
CA ALA A 218 2.79 8.99 18.44
C ALA A 218 2.09 9.13 17.08
N THR A 219 2.04 10.36 16.56
CA THR A 219 1.41 10.65 15.27
C THR A 219 2.16 9.99 14.11
N ALA A 220 3.49 10.08 14.10
CA ALA A 220 4.31 9.42 13.09
C ALA A 220 4.14 7.88 13.15
N ALA A 221 4.14 7.31 14.35
CA ALA A 221 3.99 5.88 14.55
C ALA A 221 2.61 5.37 14.07
N ILE A 222 1.53 6.06 14.42
CA ILE A 222 0.17 5.71 13.96
C ILE A 222 0.03 5.87 12.44
N ARG A 223 0.57 6.94 11.86
CA ARG A 223 0.56 7.15 10.39
C ARG A 223 1.35 6.08 9.65
N SER A 224 2.46 5.59 10.23
CA SER A 224 3.31 4.57 9.61
C SER A 224 2.62 3.22 9.35
N VAL A 225 1.56 2.92 10.11
CA VAL A 225 0.74 1.71 9.96
C VAL A 225 -0.63 1.99 9.35
N GLY A 226 -0.82 3.18 8.76
CA GLY A 226 -2.02 3.53 8.00
C GLY A 226 -3.10 4.28 8.78
N GLY A 227 -2.85 4.72 10.01
CA GLY A 227 -3.79 5.57 10.74
C GLY A 227 -3.88 6.98 10.16
N LEU A 228 -5.09 7.50 9.96
CA LEU A 228 -5.33 8.92 9.65
C LEU A 228 -5.62 9.65 10.96
N ILE A 229 -4.77 10.61 11.27
CA ILE A 229 -4.85 11.51 12.44
C ILE A 229 -4.53 12.91 12.01
#